data_AF-A0A820HXL0-F1
#
_entry.id   AF-A0A820HXL0-F1
#
_cell.length_a   1.000
_cell.length_b   1.000
_cell.length_c   1.000
_cell.angle_alpha   90.00
_cell.angle_beta   90.00
_cell.angle_gamma   90.00
#
_symmetry.space_group_name_H-M   'P 1'
#
loop_
_entity.id
_entity.type
_entity.pdbx_description
1 polymer ?
#
loop_
_entity_poly.entity_id
_entity_poly.type
_entity_poly.pdbx_seq_one_letter_code
_entity_poly.pdbx_strand_id
1 'polypeptide(L)'
;MKQENDSVKLVPKKKKLNTSELWDHFHQVFVNNQQQQYVSCNSCKVLLLFTSANGTNNMKTHLKSCSKLDQTISSGQKSVTEFYPSMNNIHIPQRIKSAVLRACSEFAAIDNRAFETMAGDGFKILLQEIFDAGRVLNRSSLDVDALIP
;
A
#
# COMPACT_ATOMS: atom_id res chain seq x y z
N MET A 1 16.58 9.20 -41.47
CA MET A 1 16.64 9.46 -40.01
C MET A 1 17.49 8.37 -39.40
N LYS A 2 18.73 8.69 -38.99
CA LYS A 2 19.64 7.70 -38.39
C LYS A 2 19.13 7.40 -36.99
N GLN A 3 18.80 6.14 -36.71
CA GLN A 3 18.63 5.67 -35.34
C GLN A 3 20.03 5.68 -34.70
N GLU A 4 20.34 6.71 -33.93
CA GLU A 4 21.49 6.66 -33.03
C GLU A 4 21.19 5.57 -31.99
N ASN A 5 21.93 4.47 -32.05
CA ASN A 5 21.86 3.41 -31.06
C ASN A 5 22.43 3.96 -29.74
N ASP A 6 21.57 4.50 -28.89
CA ASP A 6 21.94 4.91 -27.54
C ASP A 6 22.50 3.70 -26.76
N SER A 7 23.75 3.83 -26.31
CA SER A 7 24.41 2.77 -25.53
C SER A 7 23.97 2.88 -24.07
N VAL A 8 23.09 1.97 -23.64
CA VAL A 8 22.65 1.85 -22.25
C VAL A 8 23.55 0.87 -21.50
N LYS A 9 24.08 1.29 -20.35
CA LYS A 9 24.91 0.46 -19.46
C LYS A 9 24.33 0.44 -18.05
N LEU A 10 24.24 -0.76 -17.47
CA LEU A 10 23.86 -0.96 -16.07
C LEU A 10 25.11 -1.30 -15.28
N VAL A 11 25.48 -0.44 -14.33
CA VAL A 11 26.75 -0.56 -13.60
C VAL A 11 26.49 -0.69 -12.10
N PRO A 12 27.07 -1.67 -11.40
CA PRO A 12 26.99 -1.76 -9.94
C PRO A 12 27.68 -0.58 -9.29
N LYS A 13 27.10 -0.07 -8.19
CA LYS A 13 27.71 1.03 -7.45
C LYS A 13 28.97 0.54 -6.74
N LYS A 14 30.09 1.25 -6.91
CA LYS A 14 31.33 0.96 -6.19
C LYS A 14 31.10 1.11 -4.68
N LYS A 15 31.38 0.05 -3.91
CA LYS A 15 31.29 0.05 -2.44
C LYS A 15 32.30 1.06 -1.87
N LYS A 16 31.83 1.99 -1.04
CA LYS A 16 32.66 2.83 -0.17
C LYS A 16 32.30 2.48 1.27
N LEU A 17 33.13 2.84 2.25
CA LEU A 17 32.91 2.51 3.68
C LEU A 17 31.50 2.87 4.20
N ASN A 18 30.82 3.84 3.57
CA ASN A 18 29.49 4.33 3.96
C ASN A 18 28.37 4.01 2.94
N THR A 19 28.55 3.06 2.01
CA THR A 19 27.48 2.69 1.07
C THR A 19 26.54 1.68 1.72
N SER A 20 25.25 2.04 1.79
CA SER A 20 24.18 1.15 2.26
C SER A 20 24.14 -0.17 1.45
N GLU A 21 23.95 -1.29 2.15
CA GLU A 21 23.75 -2.65 1.61
C GLU A 21 22.65 -2.71 0.54
N LEU A 22 21.71 -1.75 0.56
CA LEU A 22 20.67 -1.59 -0.43
C LEU A 22 21.20 -1.57 -1.88
N TRP A 23 22.40 -1.02 -2.10
CA TRP A 23 22.99 -0.93 -3.43
C TRP A 23 23.40 -2.28 -4.04
N ASP A 24 23.45 -3.35 -3.25
CA ASP A 24 23.74 -4.69 -3.78
C ASP A 24 22.60 -5.25 -4.65
N HIS A 25 21.39 -4.68 -4.51
CA HIS A 25 20.21 -5.10 -5.26
C HIS A 25 19.89 -4.20 -6.47
N PHE A 26 20.71 -3.18 -6.75
CA PHE A 26 20.45 -2.23 -7.84
C PHE A 26 21.70 -1.86 -8.63
N HIS A 27 21.51 -1.60 -9.92
CA HIS A 27 22.52 -1.01 -10.80
C HIS A 27 22.18 0.43 -11.15
N GLN A 28 23.19 1.27 -11.26
CA GLN A 28 23.05 2.63 -11.80
C GLN A 28 22.92 2.57 -13.32
N VAL A 29 22.02 3.38 -13.87
CA VAL A 29 21.79 3.47 -15.31
C VAL A 29 22.69 4.55 -15.91
N PHE A 30 23.42 4.20 -16.96
CA PHE A 30 24.20 5.12 -17.77
C PHE A 30 23.68 5.08 -19.21
N VAL A 31 23.46 6.25 -19.80
CA VAL A 31 23.13 6.40 -21.23
C VAL A 31 24.26 7.22 -21.85
N ASN A 32 24.91 6.70 -22.89
CA ASN A 32 26.04 7.35 -23.55
C ASN A 32 27.14 7.75 -22.54
N ASN A 33 27.43 6.86 -21.59
CA ASN A 33 28.36 7.04 -20.45
C ASN A 33 28.00 8.17 -19.46
N GLN A 34 26.81 8.77 -19.55
CA GLN A 34 26.32 9.73 -18.57
C GLN A 34 25.40 9.05 -17.56
N GLN A 35 25.68 9.24 -16.27
CA GLN A 35 24.86 8.68 -15.19
C GLN A 35 23.48 9.33 -15.22
N GLN A 36 22.44 8.51 -15.29
CA GLN A 36 21.06 8.96 -15.27
C GLN A 36 20.52 9.01 -13.84
N GLN A 37 19.40 9.71 -13.66
CA GLN A 37 18.65 9.75 -12.40
C GLN A 37 17.80 8.49 -12.20
N TYR A 38 18.26 7.35 -12.71
CA TYR A 38 17.56 6.08 -12.64
C TYR A 38 18.48 4.98 -12.12
N VAL A 39 17.87 4.05 -11.40
CA VAL A 39 18.49 2.80 -10.96
C VAL A 39 17.64 1.63 -11.43
N SER A 40 18.27 0.54 -11.83
CA SER A 40 17.62 -0.70 -12.23
C SER A 40 17.67 -1.69 -11.07
N CYS A 41 16.55 -2.32 -10.73
CA CYS A 41 16.55 -3.49 -9.86
C CYS A 41 17.31 -4.64 -10.54
N ASN A 42 18.14 -5.36 -9.79
CA ASN A 42 18.89 -6.49 -10.30
C ASN A 42 18.00 -7.71 -10.58
N SER A 43 16.92 -7.89 -9.80
CA SER A 43 16.01 -9.06 -9.89
C SER A 43 14.90 -8.87 -10.92
N CYS A 44 14.13 -7.78 -10.84
CA CYS A 44 12.97 -7.56 -11.72
C CYS A 44 13.25 -6.65 -12.92
N LYS A 45 14.43 -6.02 -12.98
CA LYS A 45 14.84 -5.06 -14.03
C LYS A 45 13.95 -3.81 -14.16
N VAL A 46 13.11 -3.52 -13.15
CA VAL A 46 12.35 -2.26 -13.09
C VAL A 46 13.30 -1.09 -12.87
N LEU A 47 13.05 0.00 -13.59
CA LEU A 47 13.72 1.28 -13.41
C LEU A 47 13.00 2.12 -12.36
N LEU A 48 13.77 2.66 -11.42
CA LEU A 48 13.28 3.54 -10.36
C LEU A 48 14.00 4.88 -10.46
N LEU A 49 13.25 5.97 -10.30
CA LEU A 49 13.82 7.31 -10.19
C LEU A 49 14.63 7.41 -8.89
N PHE A 50 15.89 7.84 -9.01
CA PHE A 50 16.81 8.07 -7.91
C PHE A 50 17.54 9.41 -8.13
N THR A 51 17.30 10.34 -7.21
CA THR A 51 18.05 11.59 -7.09
C THR A 51 18.68 11.64 -5.70
N SER A 52 19.80 12.36 -5.55
CA SER A 52 20.43 12.55 -4.24
C SER A 52 19.49 13.21 -3.23
N ALA A 53 18.56 14.06 -3.68
CA ALA A 53 17.55 14.72 -2.87
C ALA A 53 16.47 13.75 -2.35
N ASN A 54 16.05 12.77 -3.15
CA ASN A 54 14.96 11.85 -2.79
C ASN A 54 15.45 10.67 -1.92
N GLY A 55 16.77 10.49 -1.81
CA GLY A 55 17.37 9.43 -1.01
C GLY A 55 17.07 8.03 -1.53
N THR A 56 17.07 7.03 -0.64
CA THR A 56 16.97 5.60 -0.98
C THR A 56 15.60 4.97 -0.70
N ASN A 57 14.58 5.78 -0.38
CA ASN A 57 13.25 5.29 -0.01
C ASN A 57 12.59 4.48 -1.13
N ASN A 58 12.69 4.93 -2.39
CA ASN A 58 12.10 4.22 -3.54
C ASN A 58 12.68 2.82 -3.71
N MET A 59 14.01 2.70 -3.59
CA MET A 59 14.71 1.43 -3.64
C MET A 59 14.29 0.51 -2.48
N LYS A 60 14.22 1.05 -1.25
CA LYS A 60 13.81 0.30 -0.06
C LYS A 60 12.37 -0.22 -0.16
N THR A 61 11.44 0.64 -0.57
CA THR A 61 10.03 0.25 -0.76
C THR A 61 9.90 -0.79 -1.86
N HIS A 62 10.65 -0.64 -2.96
CA HIS A 62 10.64 -1.61 -4.05
C HIS A 62 11.11 -3.00 -3.61
N LEU A 63 12.21 -3.11 -2.84
CA LEU A 63 12.68 -4.43 -2.39
C LEU A 63 11.64 -5.20 -1.57
N LYS A 64 10.81 -4.50 -0.79
CA LYS A 64 9.74 -5.13 0.00
C LYS A 64 8.62 -5.74 -0.85
N SER A 65 8.43 -5.27 -2.09
CA SER A 65 7.35 -5.71 -2.97
C SER A 65 7.85 -6.33 -4.28
N CYS A 66 9.17 -6.53 -4.42
CA CYS A 66 9.76 -7.07 -5.63
C CYS A 66 9.46 -8.57 -5.73
N SER A 67 8.43 -8.90 -6.50
CA SER A 67 7.91 -10.27 -6.70
C SER A 67 8.91 -11.31 -7.22
N LYS A 68 10.10 -10.88 -7.68
CA LYS A 68 11.17 -11.76 -8.18
C LYS A 68 12.32 -11.98 -7.19
N LEU A 69 12.32 -11.32 -6.03
CA LEU A 69 13.25 -11.66 -4.94
C LEU A 69 12.83 -12.94 -4.22
N ASP A 70 11.52 -13.20 -4.13
CA ASP A 70 10.96 -14.36 -3.40
C ASP A 70 10.91 -15.67 -4.21
N GLN A 71 11.18 -15.63 -5.53
CA GLN A 71 10.99 -16.81 -6.38
C GLN A 71 12.12 -17.83 -6.33
N THR A 72 13.26 -17.52 -5.71
CA THR A 72 14.39 -18.46 -5.66
C THR A 72 14.34 -19.43 -4.47
N ILE A 73 13.46 -19.24 -3.47
CA ILE A 73 13.32 -20.17 -2.34
C ILE A 73 11.86 -20.18 -1.83
N SER A 74 10.91 -20.71 -2.59
CA SER A 74 9.76 -21.46 -2.03
C SER A 74 8.87 -21.95 -3.16
N SER A 75 8.90 -23.25 -3.41
CA SER A 75 7.71 -23.99 -3.87
C SER A 75 6.66 -23.93 -2.75
N GLY A 76 6.03 -22.77 -2.59
CA GLY A 76 5.11 -22.47 -1.50
C GLY A 76 3.70 -22.92 -1.86
N GLN A 77 3.25 -23.97 -1.20
CA GLN A 77 1.83 -24.26 -1.05
C GLN A 77 1.14 -22.97 -0.58
N LYS A 78 0.20 -22.45 -1.37
CA LYS A 78 -0.57 -21.26 -1.00
C LYS A 78 -1.31 -21.57 0.29
N SER A 79 -1.07 -20.77 1.33
CA SER A 79 -1.80 -20.90 2.58
C SER A 79 -3.28 -20.67 2.33
N VAL A 80 -4.14 -21.48 2.94
CA VAL A 80 -5.61 -21.36 2.88
C VAL A 80 -6.08 -19.94 3.27
N THR A 81 -5.29 -19.22 4.06
CA THR A 81 -5.54 -17.82 4.45
C THR A 81 -5.47 -16.83 3.30
N GLU A 82 -4.88 -17.17 2.14
CA GLU A 82 -4.82 -16.29 0.97
C GLU A 82 -6.20 -16.15 0.27
N PHE A 83 -7.12 -17.10 0.49
CA PHE A 83 -8.52 -16.98 0.05
C PHE A 83 -9.33 -15.98 0.89
N TYR A 84 -8.84 -15.60 2.07
CA TYR A 84 -9.43 -14.52 2.85
C TYR A 84 -8.70 -13.22 2.49
N PRO A 85 -9.38 -12.20 1.94
CA PRO A 85 -8.75 -10.90 1.76
C PRO A 85 -8.28 -10.41 3.13
N SER A 86 -6.97 -10.38 3.32
CA SER A 86 -6.33 -9.87 4.53
C SER A 86 -6.76 -8.42 4.72
N MET A 87 -7.65 -8.20 5.68
CA MET A 87 -8.17 -6.86 6.03
C MET A 87 -7.08 -5.94 6.64
N ASN A 88 -5.88 -6.46 6.86
CA ASN A 88 -4.84 -5.79 7.63
C ASN A 88 -4.17 -4.60 6.92
N ASN A 89 -4.53 -4.28 5.67
CA ASN A 89 -3.97 -3.14 4.92
C ASN A 89 -5.03 -2.27 4.21
N ILE A 90 -6.28 -2.23 4.68
CA ILE A 90 -7.28 -1.32 4.12
C ILE A 90 -7.00 0.10 4.62
N HIS A 91 -6.56 0.99 3.72
CA HIS A 91 -6.43 2.40 4.03
C HIS A 91 -7.82 3.05 4.07
N ILE A 92 -8.29 3.40 5.28
CA ILE A 92 -9.53 4.16 5.47
C ILE A 92 -9.22 5.67 5.40
N PRO A 93 -9.75 6.41 4.41
CA PRO A 93 -9.54 7.85 4.28
C PRO A 93 -9.95 8.62 5.53
N GLN A 94 -9.19 9.66 5.91
CA GLN A 94 -9.45 10.43 7.13
C GLN A 94 -10.84 11.06 7.18
N ARG A 95 -11.34 11.54 6.04
CA ARG A 95 -12.71 12.09 5.94
C ARG A 95 -13.78 11.13 6.45
N ILE A 96 -13.61 9.82 6.23
CA ILE A 96 -14.56 8.80 6.66
C ILE A 96 -14.43 8.59 8.17
N LYS A 97 -13.20 8.50 8.69
CA LYS A 97 -12.96 8.38 10.14
C LYS A 97 -13.55 9.56 10.92
N SER A 98 -13.36 10.79 10.43
CA SER A 98 -13.93 11.99 11.05
C SER A 98 -15.46 11.99 11.02
N ALA A 99 -16.06 11.58 9.91
CA ALA A 99 -17.53 11.50 9.78
C ALA A 99 -18.13 10.47 10.75
N VAL A 100 -17.54 9.27 10.82
CA VAL A 100 -17.98 8.20 11.73
C VAL A 100 -17.80 8.63 13.19
N LEU A 101 -16.66 9.22 13.55
CA LEU A 101 -16.42 9.72 14.91
C LEU A 101 -17.45 10.78 15.31
N ARG A 102 -17.79 11.69 14.40
CA ARG A 102 -18.82 12.70 14.66
C ARG A 102 -20.18 12.06 14.91
N ALA A 103 -20.62 11.14 14.04
CA ALA A 103 -21.88 10.43 14.21
C ALA A 103 -21.93 9.63 15.53
N CYS A 104 -20.83 8.96 15.88
CA CYS A 104 -20.65 8.28 17.17
C CYS A 104 -20.79 9.23 18.38
N SER A 105 -20.23 10.43 18.28
CA SER A 105 -20.32 11.44 19.34
C SER A 105 -21.76 11.98 19.46
N GLU A 106 -22.43 12.21 18.34
CA GLU A 106 -23.83 12.63 18.29
C GLU A 106 -24.75 11.55 18.86
N PHE A 107 -24.56 10.29 18.47
CA PHE A 107 -25.28 9.13 19.04
C PHE A 107 -25.14 9.07 20.56
N ALA A 108 -23.90 9.14 21.07
CA ALA A 108 -23.67 9.11 22.51
C ALA A 108 -24.36 10.27 23.24
N ALA A 109 -24.35 11.47 22.66
CA ALA A 109 -24.95 12.66 23.24
C ALA A 109 -26.49 12.67 23.18
N ILE A 110 -27.06 12.34 22.01
CA ILE A 110 -28.51 12.37 21.77
C ILE A 110 -29.20 11.25 22.56
N ASP A 111 -28.64 10.04 22.53
CA ASP A 111 -29.24 8.89 23.19
C ASP A 111 -28.76 8.72 24.64
N ASN A 112 -27.96 9.65 25.15
CA ASN A 112 -27.36 9.60 26.48
C ASN A 112 -26.70 8.23 26.76
N ARG A 113 -25.82 7.79 25.86
CA ARG A 113 -25.11 6.51 25.92
C ARG A 113 -23.64 6.72 26.26
N ALA A 114 -23.09 5.78 27.03
CA ALA A 114 -21.68 5.74 27.37
C ALA A 114 -20.84 5.40 26.12
N PHE A 115 -19.66 6.02 25.97
CA PHE A 115 -18.78 5.81 24.82
C PHE A 115 -18.33 4.36 24.67
N GLU A 116 -18.25 3.63 25.78
CA GLU A 116 -17.95 2.19 25.87
C GLU A 116 -18.94 1.35 25.07
N THR A 117 -20.17 1.82 24.87
CA THR A 117 -21.18 1.14 24.05
C THR A 117 -20.67 0.87 22.64
N MET A 118 -19.89 1.80 22.08
CA MET A 118 -19.35 1.69 20.72
C MET A 118 -18.16 0.73 20.63
N ALA A 119 -17.51 0.42 21.76
CA ALA A 119 -16.48 -0.59 21.84
C ALA A 119 -17.04 -2.02 21.99
N GLY A 120 -18.32 -2.14 22.36
CA GLY A 120 -19.01 -3.42 22.52
C GLY A 120 -19.20 -4.16 21.21
N ASP A 121 -19.12 -5.49 21.25
CA ASP A 121 -19.18 -6.32 20.04
C ASP A 121 -20.55 -6.27 19.36
N GLY A 122 -21.64 -6.11 20.11
CA GLY A 122 -22.98 -5.94 19.55
C GLY A 122 -23.09 -4.71 18.64
N PHE A 123 -22.47 -3.59 19.02
CA PHE A 123 -22.45 -2.37 18.19
C PHE A 123 -21.64 -2.57 16.91
N LYS A 124 -20.50 -3.28 16.99
CA LYS A 124 -19.68 -3.61 15.81
C LYS A 124 -20.41 -4.52 14.84
N ILE A 125 -21.12 -5.54 15.35
CA ILE A 125 -21.94 -6.45 14.54
C ILE A 125 -23.02 -5.66 13.81
N LEU A 126 -23.76 -4.79 14.51
CA LEU A 126 -24.77 -3.92 13.91
C LEU A 126 -24.19 -3.04 12.80
N LEU A 127 -23.07 -2.34 13.06
CA LEU A 127 -22.41 -1.51 12.05
C LEU A 127 -21.97 -2.30 10.83
N GLN A 128 -21.41 -3.49 11.02
CA GLN A 128 -20.95 -4.35 9.93
C GLN A 128 -22.13 -4.75 9.03
N GLU A 129 -23.25 -5.18 9.62
CA GLU A 129 -24.47 -5.50 8.86
C GLU A 129 -25.02 -4.30 8.09
N ILE A 130 -25.00 -3.09 8.68
CA ILE A 130 -25.41 -1.86 7.98
C ILE A 130 -24.48 -1.58 6.79
N PHE A 131 -23.17 -1.72 6.95
CA PHE A 131 -22.21 -1.53 5.85
C PHE A 131 -22.40 -2.56 4.73
N ASP A 132 -22.63 -3.83 5.09
CA ASP A 132 -22.89 -4.89 4.12
C ASP A 132 -24.21 -4.67 3.37
N ALA A 133 -25.27 -4.25 4.06
CA ALA A 133 -26.53 -3.85 3.44
C ALA A 133 -26.33 -2.64 2.50
N GLY A 134 -25.57 -1.63 2.92
CA GLY A 134 -25.24 -0.46 2.11
C GLY A 134 -24.48 -0.82 0.82
N ARG A 135 -23.57 -1.80 0.90
CA ARG A 135 -22.84 -2.33 -0.26
C ARG A 135 -23.77 -3.00 -1.28
N VAL A 136 -24.79 -3.72 -0.82
CA VAL A 136 -25.78 -4.38 -1.69
C VAL A 136 -26.68 -3.35 -2.37
N LEU A 137 -27.13 -2.34 -1.63
CA LEU A 137 -28.11 -1.38 -2.13
C LEU A 137 -27.52 -0.36 -3.10
N ASN A 138 -26.21 -0.08 -3.01
CA ASN A 138 -25.46 0.83 -3.91
C ASN A 138 -26.18 2.17 -4.18
N ARG A 139 -26.82 2.72 -3.14
CA ARG A 139 -27.55 4.00 -3.18
C ARG A 139 -26.88 5.02 -2.29
N SER A 140 -26.96 6.29 -2.70
CA SER A 140 -26.41 7.44 -1.98
C SER A 140 -27.21 7.83 -0.75
N SER A 141 -28.46 7.38 -0.63
CA SER A 141 -29.32 7.63 0.53
C SER A 141 -30.23 6.43 0.78
N LEU A 142 -30.27 5.98 2.03
CA LEU A 142 -31.21 5.00 2.52
C LEU A 142 -32.17 5.67 3.49
N ASP A 143 -33.45 5.33 3.41
CA ASP A 143 -34.38 5.61 4.50
C ASP A 143 -34.06 4.65 5.66
N VAL A 144 -33.49 5.19 6.74
CA VAL A 144 -33.03 4.41 7.89
C VAL A 144 -34.22 3.90 8.71
N ASP A 145 -35.34 4.65 8.71
CA ASP A 145 -36.56 4.26 9.42
C ASP A 145 -37.23 3.04 8.76
N ALA A 146 -36.94 2.78 7.48
CA ALA A 146 -37.38 1.58 6.79
C ALA A 146 -36.52 0.33 7.09
N LEU A 147 -35.32 0.51 7.68
CA LEU A 147 -34.38 -0.56 7.99
C LEU A 147 -34.48 -1.04 9.44
N ILE A 148 -34.82 -0.14 10.35
CA ILE A 148 -34.92 -0.41 11.79
C ILE A 148 -36.42 -0.64 12.12
N PRO A 149 -36.77 -1.78 12.74
CA PRO A 149 -38.17 -2.11 13.09
C PRO A 149 -38.76 -1.20 14.18
#